data_AF-A0A183EHQ7-F1
#
_entry.id   AF-A0A183EHQ7-F1
#
_cell.length_a   1.000
_cell.length_b   1.000
_cell.length_c   1.000
_cell.angle_alpha   90.00
_cell.angle_beta   90.00
_cell.angle_gamma   90.00
#
_symmetry.space_group_name_H-M   'P 1'
#
loop_
_entity.id
_entity.type
_entity.pdbx_description
1 polymer ?
#
loop_
_entity_poly.entity_id
_entity_poly.type
_entity_poly.pdbx_seq_one_letter_code
_entity_poly.pdbx_strand_id
1 'polypeptide(L)'
;MRYMGDENLKRGQTLTDCVYELLMICHQYQPLRDEVYCQIIRQTTNNKSTRADSSIRGWRLFSILTAYFDCSEVLKPYLFKYLIDMASDPRRAYHGTASICLQNLVKTFKYGGRKFLLSGREIEAITMGKNLKRQLYYLPGGHKQVVNTRAVTVVEEIIQQLCHDLNIRSPAEQQEFCLCYILEAGSGFFLLN
;
A
#
# COMPACT_ATOMS: atom_id res chain seq x y z
N MET A 1 10.16 16.21 0.39
CA MET A 1 9.63 17.58 0.54
C MET A 1 8.61 17.95 -0.54
N ARG A 2 8.94 17.92 -1.84
CA ARG A 2 8.01 18.28 -2.94
C ARG A 2 6.63 17.61 -2.89
N TYR A 3 6.57 16.30 -2.67
CA TYR A 3 5.31 15.57 -2.55
C TYR A 3 4.40 16.10 -1.41
N MET A 4 5.02 16.53 -0.31
CA MET A 4 4.34 17.10 0.86
C MET A 4 3.92 18.57 0.64
N GLY A 5 4.32 19.18 -0.48
CA GLY A 5 4.04 20.59 -0.78
C GLY A 5 4.98 21.57 -0.07
N ASP A 6 5.91 21.09 0.75
CA ASP A 6 6.88 21.92 1.48
C ASP A 6 7.94 22.54 0.58
N GLU A 7 8.09 22.02 -0.64
CA GLU A 7 8.92 22.57 -1.70
C GLU A 7 8.14 22.62 -3.01
N ASN A 8 8.50 23.58 -3.87
CA ASN A 8 7.91 23.69 -5.20
C ASN A 8 8.29 22.49 -6.08
N LEU A 9 7.34 22.06 -6.90
CA LEU A 9 7.58 21.06 -7.94
C LEU A 9 8.53 21.62 -9.01
N LYS A 10 9.30 20.74 -9.65
CA LYS A 10 10.06 21.11 -10.85
C LYS A 10 9.09 21.48 -11.98
N ARG A 11 9.55 22.24 -12.97
CA ARG A 11 8.73 22.62 -14.14
C ARG A 11 8.17 21.37 -14.82
N GLY A 12 6.85 21.27 -14.89
CA GLY A 12 6.14 20.14 -15.51
C GLY A 12 6.07 18.85 -14.68
N GLN A 13 6.65 18.83 -13.47
CA GLN A 13 6.63 17.66 -12.59
C GLN A 13 5.31 17.56 -11.83
N THR A 14 4.75 16.36 -11.75
CA THR A 14 3.56 16.04 -10.96
C THR A 14 3.91 15.42 -9.61
N LEU A 15 2.91 15.29 -8.72
CA LEU A 15 3.08 14.54 -7.47
C LEU A 15 3.34 13.05 -7.73
N THR A 16 2.72 12.50 -8.77
CA THR A 16 2.93 11.13 -9.23
C THR A 16 4.38 10.91 -9.64
N ASP A 17 4.98 11.86 -10.39
CA ASP A 17 6.38 11.80 -10.77
C ASP A 17 7.31 11.81 -9.55
N CYS A 18 6.97 12.59 -8.52
CA CYS A 18 7.74 12.60 -7.27
C CYS A 18 7.74 11.23 -6.57
N VAL A 19 6.60 10.53 -6.58
CA VAL A 19 6.49 9.18 -6.02
C VAL A 19 7.30 8.19 -6.85
N TYR A 20 7.20 8.24 -8.18
CA TYR A 20 7.97 7.35 -9.05
C TYR A 20 9.48 7.58 -8.91
N GLU A 21 9.94 8.83 -8.88
CA GLU A 21 11.34 9.16 -8.64
C GLU A 21 11.84 8.50 -7.35
N LEU A 22 11.09 8.63 -6.24
CA LEU A 22 11.45 8.03 -4.97
C LEU A 22 11.47 6.49 -5.03
N LEU A 23 10.44 5.87 -5.60
CA LEU A 23 10.35 4.41 -5.71
C LEU A 23 11.48 3.85 -6.57
N MET A 24 11.85 4.52 -7.66
CA MET A 24 12.97 4.12 -8.51
C MET A 24 14.30 4.20 -7.76
N ILE A 25 14.54 5.26 -6.98
CA ILE A 25 15.76 5.39 -6.15
C ILE A 25 15.85 4.23 -5.14
N CYS A 26 14.77 3.95 -4.40
CA CYS A 26 14.74 2.87 -3.41
C CYS A 26 14.87 1.47 -4.04
N HIS A 27 14.41 1.31 -5.28
CA HIS A 27 14.56 0.08 -6.04
C HIS A 27 16.00 -0.14 -6.47
N GLN A 28 16.62 0.89 -7.07
CA GLN A 28 17.98 0.83 -7.60
C GLN A 28 19.05 0.78 -6.49
N TYR A 29 18.82 1.47 -5.38
CA TYR A 29 19.79 1.63 -4.30
C TYR A 29 19.19 1.16 -2.97
N GLN A 30 19.22 -0.15 -2.74
CA GLN A 30 18.72 -0.77 -1.50
C GLN A 30 19.28 -0.14 -0.21
N PRO A 31 20.57 0.26 -0.12
CA PRO A 31 21.09 0.93 1.09
C PRO A 31 20.41 2.26 1.42
N LEU A 32 19.76 2.92 0.46
CA LEU A 32 19.04 4.18 0.70
C LEU A 32 17.65 4.00 1.32
N ARG A 33 17.13 2.77 1.39
CA ARG A 33 15.78 2.52 1.94
C ARG A 33 15.67 2.98 3.39
N ASP A 34 16.66 2.67 4.21
CA ASP A 34 16.70 3.07 5.62
C ASP A 34 16.73 4.59 5.77
N GLU A 35 17.54 5.27 4.96
CA GLU A 35 17.60 6.73 4.95
C GLU A 35 16.25 7.34 4.56
N VAL A 36 15.59 6.81 3.53
CA VAL A 36 14.26 7.26 3.12
C VAL A 36 13.23 7.05 4.23
N TYR A 37 13.26 5.90 4.93
CA TYR A 37 12.39 5.68 6.10
C TYR A 37 12.67 6.70 7.21
N CYS A 38 13.93 6.94 7.55
CA CYS A 38 14.32 7.93 8.54
C CYS A 38 13.84 9.34 8.17
N GLN A 39 13.98 9.73 6.91
CA GLN A 39 13.49 11.01 6.41
C GLN A 39 11.97 11.14 6.52
N ILE A 40 11.22 10.10 6.15
CA ILE A 40 9.76 10.12 6.27
C ILE A 40 9.34 10.17 7.75
N ILE A 41 9.94 9.35 8.61
CA ILE A 41 9.67 9.35 10.06
C ILE A 41 9.92 10.75 10.65
N ARG A 42 11.01 11.40 10.27
CA ARG A 42 11.31 12.77 10.67
C ARG A 42 10.20 13.72 10.21
N GLN A 43 9.77 13.60 8.96
CA GLN A 43 8.74 14.46 8.37
C GLN A 43 7.33 14.20 8.91
N THR A 44 7.05 13.02 9.48
CA THR A 44 5.77 12.67 10.11
C THR A 44 5.77 12.90 11.64
N THR A 45 6.92 13.23 12.23
CA THR A 45 7.07 13.46 13.67
C THR A 45 7.17 14.95 13.97
N ASN A 46 6.20 15.49 14.72
CA ASN A 46 6.16 16.91 15.10
C ASN A 46 6.38 17.85 13.90
N ASN A 47 5.68 17.58 12.79
CA ASN A 47 5.79 18.34 11.55
C ASN A 47 5.44 19.82 11.81
N LYS A 48 6.38 20.72 11.53
CA LYS A 48 6.25 22.18 11.74
C LYS A 48 5.95 22.96 10.46
N SER A 49 5.57 22.29 9.38
CA SER A 49 5.25 22.96 8.13
C SER A 49 4.08 23.93 8.32
N THR A 50 4.15 25.09 7.65
CA THR A 50 3.02 26.03 7.57
C THR A 50 1.88 25.48 6.70
N ARG A 51 2.13 24.41 5.93
CA ARG A 51 1.13 23.77 5.09
C ARG A 51 0.35 22.71 5.87
N ALA A 52 -0.95 22.95 6.01
CA ALA A 52 -1.85 22.05 6.74
C ALA A 52 -1.86 20.61 6.21
N ASP A 53 -1.62 20.42 4.90
CA ASP A 53 -1.65 19.12 4.25
C ASP A 53 -0.30 18.39 4.21
N SER A 54 0.79 19.03 4.67
CA SER A 54 2.15 18.46 4.63
C SER A 54 2.25 17.14 5.40
N SER A 55 1.80 17.12 6.65
CA SER A 55 1.92 15.95 7.51
C SER A 55 1.12 14.75 6.98
N ILE A 56 -0.15 14.94 6.59
CA ILE A 56 -0.95 13.86 6.01
C ILE A 56 -0.39 13.35 4.67
N ARG A 57 0.20 14.23 3.85
CA ARG A 57 0.92 13.80 2.65
C ARG A 57 2.14 12.96 3.03
N GLY A 58 2.91 13.34 4.03
CA GLY A 58 4.01 12.51 4.56
C GLY A 58 3.55 11.09 4.90
N TRP A 59 2.44 10.96 5.63
CA TRP A 59 1.85 9.67 5.96
C TRP A 59 1.34 8.88 4.74
N ARG A 60 0.76 9.55 3.74
CA ARG A 60 0.34 8.91 2.47
C ARG A 60 1.53 8.45 1.64
N LEU A 61 2.65 9.18 1.66
CA LEU A 61 3.89 8.73 1.03
C LEU A 61 4.46 7.52 1.76
N PHE A 62 4.39 7.53 3.10
CA PHE A 62 4.82 6.41 3.94
C PHE A 62 4.03 5.14 3.60
N SER A 63 2.70 5.24 3.44
CA SER A 63 1.88 4.06 3.11
C SER A 63 2.21 3.48 1.74
N ILE A 64 2.60 4.31 0.78
CA ILE A 64 3.12 3.84 -0.51
C ILE A 64 4.46 3.13 -0.29
N LEU A 65 5.41 3.74 0.41
CA LEU A 65 6.74 3.18 0.61
C LEU A 65 6.71 1.81 1.30
N THR A 66 5.92 1.66 2.37
CA THR A 66 5.80 0.37 3.09
C THR A 66 5.09 -0.71 2.29
N ALA A 67 4.42 -0.39 1.18
CA ALA A 67 3.87 -1.37 0.25
C ALA A 67 4.91 -1.96 -0.72
N TYR A 68 6.07 -1.32 -0.86
CA TYR A 68 7.10 -1.71 -1.82
C TYR A 68 8.32 -2.33 -1.18
N PHE A 69 8.83 -1.73 -0.10
CA PHE A 69 10.16 -2.02 0.40
C PHE A 69 10.14 -2.48 1.86
N ASP A 70 11.09 -3.36 2.16
CA ASP A 70 11.54 -3.66 3.51
C ASP A 70 12.61 -2.65 3.95
N CYS A 71 13.03 -2.74 5.20
CA CYS A 71 14.18 -2.02 5.76
C CYS A 71 15.22 -3.01 6.27
N SER A 72 16.41 -2.53 6.64
CA SER A 72 17.43 -3.38 7.24
C SER A 72 16.97 -3.98 8.57
N GLU A 73 17.56 -5.10 8.97
CA GLU A 73 17.31 -5.70 10.29
C GLU A 73 17.70 -4.77 11.44
N VAL A 74 18.60 -3.79 11.20
CA VAL A 74 18.96 -2.77 12.19
C VAL A 74 17.82 -1.78 12.40
N LEU A 75 17.21 -1.26 11.33
CA LEU A 75 16.13 -0.27 11.41
C LEU A 75 14.79 -0.90 11.79
N LYS A 76 14.56 -2.16 11.40
CA LYS A 76 13.31 -2.90 11.57
C LYS A 76 12.65 -2.76 12.94
N PRO A 77 13.29 -3.05 14.10
CA PRO A 77 12.63 -2.94 15.39
C PRO A 77 12.14 -1.52 15.69
N TYR A 78 12.89 -0.49 15.28
CA TYR A 78 12.54 0.92 15.48
C TYR A 78 11.40 1.36 14.57
N LEU A 79 11.43 0.95 13.31
CA LEU A 79 10.38 1.24 12.34
C LEU A 79 9.04 0.61 12.77
N PHE A 80 9.06 -0.65 13.19
CA PHE A 80 7.87 -1.32 13.72
C PHE A 80 7.34 -0.64 14.98
N LYS A 81 8.22 -0.34 15.96
CA LYS A 81 7.84 0.35 17.19
C LYS A 81 7.18 1.70 16.91
N TYR A 82 7.77 2.50 16.02
CA TYR A 82 7.23 3.79 15.61
C TYR A 82 5.81 3.66 15.02
N LEU A 83 5.64 2.75 14.05
CA LEU A 83 4.34 2.56 13.40
C LEU A 83 3.28 2.00 14.36
N ILE A 84 3.66 1.09 15.26
CA ILE A 84 2.76 0.56 16.31
C ILE A 84 2.30 1.69 17.22
N ASP A 85 3.21 2.50 17.75
CA ASP A 85 2.88 3.59 18.68
C ASP A 85 2.01 4.66 18.03
N MET A 86 2.23 4.93 16.74
CA MET A 86 1.42 5.88 15.98
C MET A 86 0.04 5.31 15.61
N ALA A 87 -0.08 4.00 15.41
CA ALA A 87 -1.34 3.34 15.06
C ALA A 87 -2.23 3.01 16.27
N SER A 88 -1.63 2.79 17.46
CA SER A 88 -2.33 2.25 18.62
C SER A 88 -3.17 3.25 19.40
N ASP A 89 -2.87 4.55 19.31
CA ASP A 89 -3.61 5.61 20.02
C ASP A 89 -4.61 6.31 19.08
N PRO A 90 -5.92 6.04 19.21
CA PRO A 90 -6.94 6.63 18.33
C PRO A 90 -7.02 8.16 18.42
N ARG A 91 -6.47 8.76 19.49
CA ARG A 91 -6.44 10.22 19.67
C ARG A 91 -5.34 10.89 18.86
N ARG A 92 -4.35 10.13 18.38
CA ARG A 92 -3.27 10.68 17.55
C ARG A 92 -3.78 11.01 16.17
N ALA A 93 -3.36 12.18 15.68
CA ALA A 93 -3.53 12.52 14.29
C ALA A 93 -2.93 11.41 13.41
N TYR A 94 -3.67 11.06 12.35
CA TYR A 94 -3.22 10.10 11.32
C TYR A 94 -3.07 8.64 11.78
N HIS A 95 -3.55 8.26 12.97
CA HIS A 95 -3.44 6.88 13.48
C HIS A 95 -3.98 5.84 12.47
N GLY A 96 -5.06 6.15 11.74
CA GLY A 96 -5.60 5.28 10.70
C GLY A 96 -4.65 5.08 9.52
N THR A 97 -3.90 6.11 9.11
CA THR A 97 -2.88 5.99 8.04
C THR A 97 -1.64 5.27 8.55
N ALA A 98 -1.24 5.50 9.80
CA ALA A 98 -0.16 4.75 10.44
C ALA A 98 -0.49 3.24 10.53
N SER A 99 -1.74 2.88 10.84
CA SER A 99 -2.22 1.50 10.81
C SER A 99 -2.11 0.86 9.43
N ILE A 100 -2.45 1.61 8.36
CA ILE A 100 -2.22 1.16 6.97
C ILE A 100 -0.73 0.95 6.71
N CYS A 101 0.14 1.87 7.13
CA CYS A 101 1.59 1.74 6.95
C CYS A 101 2.13 0.47 7.64
N LEU A 102 1.67 0.19 8.86
CA LEU A 102 2.04 -1.00 9.64
C LEU A 102 1.59 -2.28 8.94
N GLN A 103 0.32 -2.35 8.52
CA GLN A 103 -0.22 -3.51 7.79
C GLN A 103 0.55 -3.78 6.50
N ASN A 104 0.86 -2.71 5.75
CA ASN A 104 1.65 -2.80 4.53
C ASN A 104 3.05 -3.33 4.83
N LEU A 105 3.72 -2.83 5.87
CA LEU A 105 5.07 -3.25 6.23
C LEU A 105 5.12 -4.72 6.63
N VAL A 106 4.18 -5.20 7.45
CA VAL A 106 4.05 -6.62 7.82
C VAL A 106 3.95 -7.50 6.58
N LYS A 107 3.09 -7.12 5.63
CA LYS A 107 2.93 -7.86 4.37
C LYS A 107 4.15 -7.79 3.49
N THR A 108 4.84 -6.65 3.43
CA THR A 108 6.06 -6.50 2.65
C THR A 108 7.17 -7.40 3.18
N PHE A 109 7.33 -7.51 4.50
CA PHE A 109 8.25 -8.49 5.09
C PHE A 109 7.82 -9.94 4.84
N LYS A 110 6.51 -10.25 4.88
CA LYS A 110 6.00 -11.61 4.68
C LYS A 110 6.06 -12.08 3.22
N TYR A 111 5.75 -11.19 2.27
CA TYR A 111 5.51 -11.53 0.86
C TYR A 111 6.47 -10.85 -0.13
N GLY A 112 7.43 -10.05 0.35
CA GLY A 112 8.47 -9.43 -0.47
C GLY A 112 8.07 -8.13 -1.21
N GLY A 113 6.98 -7.49 -0.79
CA GLY A 113 6.52 -6.20 -1.30
C GLY A 113 6.04 -6.19 -2.76
N ARG A 114 5.51 -5.06 -3.22
CA ARG A 114 5.06 -4.90 -4.62
C ARG A 114 6.24 -4.89 -5.59
N LYS A 115 6.09 -5.64 -6.70
CA LYS A 115 7.10 -5.70 -7.78
C LYS A 115 6.83 -4.72 -8.94
N PHE A 116 5.58 -4.31 -9.12
CA PHE A 116 5.17 -3.40 -10.20
C PHE A 116 4.69 -2.07 -9.64
N LEU A 117 4.95 -0.98 -10.37
CA LEU A 117 4.50 0.36 -10.02
C LEU A 117 2.97 0.45 -10.00
N LEU A 118 2.44 1.23 -9.06
CA LEU A 118 1.04 1.65 -9.05
C LEU A 118 0.80 2.53 -10.27
N SER A 119 -0.40 2.47 -10.84
CA SER A 119 -0.81 3.42 -11.86
C SER A 119 -0.88 4.85 -11.29
N GLY A 120 -0.76 5.86 -12.14
CA GLY A 120 -0.87 7.26 -11.71
C GLY A 120 -2.19 7.54 -10.99
N ARG A 121 -3.30 6.94 -11.47
CA ARG A 121 -4.61 7.03 -10.84
C ARG A 121 -4.65 6.45 -9.42
N GLU A 122 -3.95 5.35 -9.17
CA GLU A 122 -3.84 4.77 -7.83
C GLU A 122 -3.02 5.66 -6.90
N ILE A 123 -1.92 6.24 -7.38
CA ILE A 123 -1.11 7.19 -6.61
C ILE A 123 -1.93 8.44 -6.28
N GLU A 124 -2.65 9.00 -7.24
CA GLU A 124 -3.55 10.14 -7.02
C GLU A 124 -4.64 9.80 -6.00
N ALA A 125 -5.24 8.61 -6.09
CA ALA A 125 -6.23 8.14 -5.13
C ALA A 125 -5.65 8.06 -3.71
N ILE A 126 -4.48 7.46 -3.52
CA ILE A 126 -3.80 7.38 -2.23
C ILE A 126 -3.43 8.80 -1.74
N THR A 127 -2.97 9.66 -2.64
CA THR A 127 -2.65 11.07 -2.38
C THR A 127 -3.88 11.84 -1.90
N MET A 128 -5.09 11.48 -2.33
CA MET A 128 -6.38 12.02 -1.85
C MET A 128 -6.92 11.28 -0.61
N GLY A 129 -6.24 10.26 -0.10
CA GLY A 129 -6.64 9.47 1.07
C GLY A 129 -7.53 8.26 0.75
N LYS A 130 -7.76 7.96 -0.52
CA LYS A 130 -8.49 6.77 -0.97
C LYS A 130 -7.52 5.60 -1.07
N ASN A 131 -7.65 4.64 -0.15
CA ASN A 131 -6.77 3.47 -0.06
C ASN A 131 -7.52 2.15 -0.32
N LEU A 132 -8.76 2.22 -0.77
CA LEU A 132 -9.63 1.08 -1.10
C LEU A 132 -10.08 1.19 -2.54
N LYS A 133 -9.94 0.09 -3.28
CA LYS A 133 -10.44 -0.08 -4.64
C LYS A 133 -11.46 -1.21 -4.66
N ARG A 134 -12.67 -0.91 -5.12
CA ARG A 134 -13.70 -1.92 -5.38
C ARG A 134 -13.32 -2.68 -6.65
N GLN A 135 -13.01 -3.96 -6.52
CA GLN A 135 -12.62 -4.82 -7.63
C GLN A 135 -13.69 -5.90 -7.83
N LEU A 136 -14.13 -6.05 -9.07
CA LEU A 136 -15.06 -7.10 -9.46
C LEU A 136 -14.28 -8.40 -9.73
N TYR A 137 -14.74 -9.48 -9.10
CA TYR A 137 -14.30 -10.84 -9.30
C TYR A 137 -15.46 -11.68 -9.83
N TYR A 138 -15.15 -12.56 -10.77
CA TYR A 138 -16.10 -13.46 -11.38
C TYR A 138 -15.91 -14.85 -10.77
N LEU A 139 -17.00 -15.47 -10.36
CA LEU A 139 -17.05 -16.79 -9.76
C LEU A 139 -17.58 -17.81 -10.80
N PRO A 140 -17.35 -19.12 -10.59
CA PRO A 140 -17.95 -20.16 -11.40
C PRO A 140 -19.49 -20.03 -11.46
N GLY A 141 -20.08 -20.36 -12.61
CA GLY A 141 -21.53 -20.22 -12.81
C GLY A 141 -22.02 -18.79 -13.08
N GLY A 142 -21.12 -17.85 -13.40
CA GLY A 142 -21.49 -16.49 -13.84
C GLY A 142 -21.78 -15.50 -12.71
N HIS A 143 -21.64 -15.92 -11.45
CA HIS A 143 -21.77 -15.05 -10.29
C HIS A 143 -20.66 -14.01 -10.25
N LYS A 144 -20.95 -12.83 -9.71
CA LYS A 144 -20.01 -11.73 -9.62
C LYS A 144 -19.98 -11.17 -8.21
N GLN A 145 -18.79 -10.90 -7.71
CA GLN A 145 -18.59 -10.38 -6.37
C GLN A 145 -17.66 -9.18 -6.38
N VAL A 146 -18.04 -8.13 -5.66
CA VAL A 146 -17.20 -6.94 -5.50
C VAL A 146 -16.45 -7.05 -4.19
N VAL A 147 -15.12 -7.12 -4.26
CA VAL A 147 -14.23 -7.18 -3.10
C VAL A 147 -13.43 -5.88 -3.00
N ASN A 148 -13.26 -5.40 -1.77
CA ASN A 148 -12.42 -4.25 -1.50
C ASN A 148 -10.94 -4.66 -1.46
N THR A 149 -10.16 -4.11 -2.38
CA THR A 149 -8.72 -4.34 -2.50
C THR A 149 -7.94 -3.11 -2.07
N ARG A 150 -6.71 -3.33 -1.61
CA ARG A 150 -5.70 -2.31 -1.29
C ARG A 150 -4.47 -2.55 -2.16
N ALA A 151 -3.54 -1.60 -2.16
CA ALA A 151 -2.27 -1.74 -2.88
C ALA A 151 -1.46 -2.98 -2.44
N VAL A 152 -1.62 -3.45 -1.21
CA VAL A 152 -0.89 -4.63 -0.68
C VAL A 152 -1.75 -5.90 -0.60
N THR A 153 -2.96 -5.89 -1.14
CA THR A 153 -3.81 -7.08 -1.11
C THR A 153 -3.19 -8.17 -1.98
N VAL A 154 -2.93 -9.33 -1.39
CA VAL A 154 -2.40 -10.51 -2.10
C VAL A 154 -3.53 -11.42 -2.58
N VAL A 155 -3.24 -12.25 -3.59
CA VAL A 155 -4.21 -13.21 -4.17
C VAL A 155 -4.78 -14.15 -3.10
N GLU A 156 -3.92 -14.61 -2.19
CA GLU A 156 -4.32 -15.48 -1.06
C GLU A 156 -5.48 -14.88 -0.24
N GLU A 157 -5.42 -13.58 0.11
CA GLU A 157 -6.47 -12.91 0.88
C GLU A 157 -7.80 -12.85 0.12
N ILE A 158 -7.73 -12.69 -1.20
CA ILE A 158 -8.91 -12.65 -2.05
C ILE A 158 -9.54 -14.04 -2.15
N ILE A 159 -8.74 -15.08 -2.35
CA ILE A 159 -9.23 -16.46 -2.38
C ILE A 159 -9.87 -16.80 -1.04
N GLN A 160 -9.21 -16.51 0.09
CA GLN A 160 -9.76 -16.74 1.42
C GLN A 160 -11.09 -16.02 1.61
N GLN A 161 -11.21 -14.75 1.21
CA GLN A 161 -12.45 -13.99 1.31
C GLN A 161 -13.56 -14.59 0.44
N LEU A 162 -13.30 -14.84 -0.84
CA LEU A 162 -14.29 -15.39 -1.77
C LEU A 162 -14.76 -16.79 -1.34
N CYS A 163 -13.83 -17.66 -0.94
CA CYS A 163 -14.15 -18.97 -0.38
C CYS A 163 -14.97 -18.84 0.90
N HIS A 164 -14.65 -17.87 1.76
CA HIS A 164 -15.43 -17.62 2.96
C HIS A 164 -16.89 -17.23 2.61
N ASP A 165 -17.08 -16.43 1.58
CA ASP A 165 -18.42 -16.01 1.14
C ASP A 165 -19.20 -17.15 0.46
N LEU A 166 -18.49 -18.15 -0.09
CA LEU A 166 -19.05 -19.41 -0.61
C LEU A 166 -19.23 -20.49 0.48
N ASN A 167 -19.02 -20.15 1.75
CA ASN A 167 -19.07 -21.09 2.89
C ASN A 167 -18.01 -22.21 2.85
N ILE A 168 -16.92 -22.02 2.12
CA ILE A 168 -15.76 -22.91 2.07
C ILE A 168 -14.78 -22.49 3.18
N ARG A 169 -14.73 -23.27 4.25
CA ARG A 169 -13.99 -22.94 5.49
C ARG A 169 -12.67 -23.72 5.62
N SER A 170 -12.52 -24.84 4.90
CA SER A 170 -11.34 -25.69 4.99
C SER A 170 -10.16 -25.04 4.27
N PRO A 171 -9.00 -24.84 4.95
CA PRO A 171 -7.80 -24.34 4.30
C PRO A 171 -7.30 -25.24 3.17
N ALA A 172 -7.51 -26.56 3.27
CA ALA A 172 -7.14 -27.50 2.23
C ALA A 172 -7.98 -27.29 0.96
N GLU A 173 -9.30 -27.14 1.11
CA GLU A 173 -10.19 -26.84 -0.02
C GLU A 173 -9.89 -25.46 -0.63
N GLN A 174 -9.56 -24.45 0.20
CA GLN A 174 -9.20 -23.13 -0.31
C GLN A 174 -7.94 -23.14 -1.20
N GLN A 175 -7.02 -24.10 -1.00
CA GLN A 175 -5.83 -24.25 -1.83
C GLN A 175 -6.13 -24.84 -3.22
N GLU A 176 -7.32 -25.40 -3.43
CA GLU A 176 -7.75 -25.88 -4.74
C GLU A 176 -8.19 -24.73 -5.66
N PHE A 177 -8.45 -23.54 -5.10
CA PHE A 177 -8.85 -22.37 -5.87
C PHE A 177 -7.66 -21.53 -6.35
N CYS A 178 -7.80 -20.92 -7.53
CA CYS A 178 -6.86 -19.94 -8.06
C CYS A 178 -7.55 -18.72 -8.66
N LEU A 179 -6.84 -17.59 -8.72
CA LEU A 179 -7.29 -16.40 -9.44
C LEU A 179 -6.60 -16.31 -10.79
N CYS A 180 -7.40 -16.23 -11.85
CA CYS A 180 -6.96 -16.00 -13.21
C CYS A 180 -7.38 -14.61 -13.68
N TYR A 181 -6.59 -14.03 -14.58
CA TYR A 181 -6.96 -12.80 -15.28
C TYR A 181 -7.22 -13.14 -16.75
N ILE A 182 -8.44 -12.87 -17.23
CA ILE A 182 -8.87 -13.18 -18.60
C ILE A 182 -8.91 -11.90 -19.42
N LEU A 183 -8.26 -11.94 -20.59
CA LEU A 183 -8.06 -10.82 -21.52
C LEU A 183 -9.08 -10.75 -22.66
N GLU A 184 -10.19 -11.50 -22.60
CA GLU A 184 -11.26 -11.39 -23.61
C GLU A 184 -12.01 -10.05 -23.52
N ALA A 185 -12.92 -9.78 -24.48
CA ALA A 185 -13.55 -8.47 -24.76
C ALA A 185 -14.16 -7.71 -23.54
N GLY A 186 -14.26 -8.33 -22.37
CA GLY A 186 -14.31 -7.65 -21.07
C GLY A 186 -13.22 -8.19 -20.14
N SER A 187 -12.14 -7.44 -19.94
CA SER A 187 -11.03 -7.86 -19.07
C SER A 187 -11.49 -8.03 -17.62
N GLY A 188 -11.19 -9.17 -16.98
CA GLY A 188 -11.68 -9.48 -15.64
C GLY A 188 -10.87 -10.52 -14.86
N PHE A 189 -11.02 -10.53 -13.54
CA PHE A 189 -10.44 -11.53 -12.65
C PHE A 189 -11.46 -12.63 -12.33
N PHE A 190 -11.08 -13.88 -12.53
CA PHE A 190 -11.92 -15.05 -12.38
C PHE A 190 -11.35 -15.97 -11.29
N LEU A 191 -12.20 -16.42 -10.38
CA LEU A 191 -11.88 -17.50 -9.45
C LEU A 191 -12.19 -18.82 -10.15
N LEU A 192 -11.19 -19.69 -10.27
CA LEU A 192 -11.33 -21.03 -10.84
C LEU A 192 -11.06 -22.07 -9.75
N ASN A 193 -11.66 -23.25 -9.93
CA ASN A 193 -11.42 -24.47 -9.16
C ASN A 193 -10.63 -25.44 -10.04
#